data_AF-A0A6I2VAD0-F1
#
_entry.id   AF-A0A6I2VAD0-F1
#
_cell.length_a   1.000
_cell.length_b   1.000
_cell.length_c   1.000
_cell.angle_alpha   90.00
_cell.angle_beta   90.00
_cell.angle_gamma   90.00
#
_symmetry.space_group_name_H-M   'P 1'
#
loop_
_entity.id
_entity.type
_entity.pdbx_description
1 polymer ?
#
loop_
_entity_poly.entity_id
_entity_poly.type
_entity_poly.pdbx_seq_one_letter_code
_entity_poly.pdbx_strand_id
1 'polypeptide(L)' 'MWYSVMRRPEKEIFLGSLVFRHSDHHRLLAEQGWEEIPIDEIRGGSAARGGPHF' A
#
# COMPACT_ATOMS: atom_id res chain seq x y z
N MET A 1 0.93 0.32 16.89
CA MET A 1 0.28 -0.78 16.12
C MET A 1 1.35 -1.47 15.27
N TRP A 2 1.36 -2.81 15.21
CA TRP A 2 2.42 -3.67 14.65
C TRP A 2 2.14 -4.06 13.19
N TYR A 3 1.67 -3.13 12.36
CA TYR A 3 1.35 -3.43 10.96
C TYR A 3 2.09 -2.46 10.05
N SER A 4 2.51 -2.97 8.90
CA SER A 4 3.18 -2.26 7.83
C SER A 4 2.33 -2.37 6.57
N VAL A 5 2.10 -1.23 5.93
CA VAL A 5 1.50 -1.22 4.59
C VAL A 5 2.63 -1.18 3.58
N MET A 6 2.65 -2.19 2.71
CA MET A 6 3.59 -2.30 1.61
C MET A 6 2.87 -1.89 0.33
N ARG A 7 3.52 -1.11 -0.53
CA ARG A 7 3.02 -0.68 -1.83
C ARG A 7 4.01 -1.08 -2.92
N ARG A 8 3.50 -1.53 -4.06
CA ARG A 8 4.28 -1.70 -5.29
C ARG A 8 3.54 -1.08 -6.47
N PRO A 9 4.18 -0.16 -7.23
CA PRO A 9 3.60 0.35 -8.46
C PRO A 9 3.58 -0.75 -9.53
N GLU A 10 2.42 -1.02 -10.11
CA GLU A 10 2.23 -1.96 -11.20
C GLU A 10 1.53 -1.28 -12.37
N LYS A 11 2.30 -0.95 -13.43
CA LYS A 11 1.81 -0.31 -14.66
C LYS A 11 0.90 0.90 -14.39
N GLU A 12 -0.42 0.68 -14.34
CA GLU A 12 -1.48 1.70 -14.21
C GLU A 12 -2.18 1.66 -12.85
N ILE A 13 -1.80 0.74 -11.96
CA ILE A 13 -2.39 0.55 -10.64
C ILE A 13 -1.30 0.49 -9.55
N PHE A 14 -1.69 0.80 -8.32
CA PHE A 14 -0.86 0.56 -7.15
C PHE A 14 -1.40 -0.68 -6.43
N LEU A 15 -0.56 -1.69 -6.27
CA LEU A 15 -0.84 -2.79 -5.36
C LEU A 15 -0.52 -2.34 -3.93
N GLY A 16 -1.43 -2.62 -3.00
CA GLY A 16 -1.23 -2.43 -1.56
C GLY A 16 -1.38 -3.77 -0.82
N SER A 17 -0.50 -4.02 0.14
CA SER A 17 -0.55 -5.21 1.00
C SER A 17 -0.34 -4.80 2.46
N LEU A 18 -1.17 -5.31 3.37
CA LEU A 18 -1.04 -5.10 4.81
C LEU A 18 -0.37 -6.33 5.42
N VAL A 19 0.80 -6.14 6.02
CA VAL A 19 1.60 -7.21 6.64
C VAL A 19 2.07 -6.83 8.04
N PHE A 20 2.47 -7.82 8.83
CA PHE A 20 3.10 -7.57 10.12
C PHE A 20 4.58 -7.22 9.92
N ARG A 21 5.05 -6.11 10.51
CA ARG A 21 6.41 -5.59 10.33
C ARG A 21 7.53 -6.58 10.69
N HIS A 22 7.28 -7.47 11.65
CA HIS A 22 8.26 -8.46 12.14
C HIS A 22 7.98 -9.87 11.62
N SER A 23 7.35 -10.00 10.46
CA SER A 23 7.12 -11.30 9.81
C SER A 23 8.05 -11.48 8.62
N ASP A 24 8.39 -12.73 8.31
CA ASP A 24 9.15 -13.09 7.10
C ASP A 24 8.52 -12.54 5.82
N HIS A 25 7.19 -12.35 5.82
CA HIS A 25 6.45 -11.80 4.70
C HIS A 25 6.81 -10.33 4.43
N HIS A 26 7.06 -9.51 5.47
CA HIS A 26 7.54 -8.14 5.28
C HIS A 26 8.88 -8.10 4.55
N ARG A 27 9.83 -8.94 5.01
CA ARG A 27 11.15 -9.08 4.39
C ARG A 27 11.05 -9.54 2.95
N LEU A 28 10.22 -10.56 2.69
CA LEU A 28 9.98 -11.09 1.35
C LEU A 28 9.40 -10.04 0.40
N LEU A 29 8.48 -9.19 0.87
CA LEU A 29 7.93 -8.11 0.05
C LEU A 29 8.98 -7.02 -0.21
N ALA A 30 9.77 -6.64 0.79
CA ALA A 30 10.87 -5.70 0.61
C ALA A 30 11.90 -6.19 -0.43
N GLU A 31 12.28 -7.47 -0.37
CA GLU A 31 13.17 -8.11 -1.35
C GLU A 31 12.59 -8.12 -2.78
N GLN A 32 11.26 -8.19 -2.90
CA GLN A 32 10.55 -8.13 -4.18
C GLN A 32 10.31 -6.70 -4.68
N GLY A 33 10.90 -5.70 -4.04
CA GLY A 33 10.81 -4.30 -4.44
C GLY A 33 9.50 -3.62 -4.02
N TRP A 34 8.85 -4.13 -2.98
CA TRP A 34 7.75 -3.41 -2.34
C TRP A 34 8.29 -2.40 -1.33
N GLU A 35 7.68 -1.23 -1.32
CA GLU A 35 8.05 -0.14 -0.43
C GLU A 35 7.08 -0.07 0.74
N GLU A 36 7.62 0.08 1.96
CA GLU A 36 6.78 0.34 3.12
C GLU A 36 6.34 1.81 3.11
N ILE A 37 5.03 2.05 3.16
CA ILE A 37 4.46 3.39 3.23
C ILE A 37 3.81 3.63 4.61
N PRO A 38 3.97 4.82 5.19
CA PRO A 38 3.27 5.18 6.41
C PRO A 38 1.77 5.29 6.14
N ILE A 39 0.95 4.90 7.13
CA ILE A 39 -0.52 4.92 7.02
C ILE A 39 -1.08 6.31 6.71
N ASP A 40 -0.37 7.37 7.08
CA ASP A 40 -0.78 8.75 6.81
C ASP A 40 -0.78 9.06 5.31
N GLU A 41 0.13 8.47 4.52
CA GLU A 41 0.17 8.63 3.06
C GLU A 41 -0.99 7.94 2.33
N ILE A 42 -1.70 7.02 3.00
CA ILE A 42 -2.84 6.29 2.41
C ILE A 42 -4.11 7.15 2.42
N ARG A 43 -4.12 8.24 3.20
CA ARG A 43 -5.25 9.19 3.27
C ARG A 43 -5.36 10.01 1.98
N GLY A 44 -5.88 9.37 0.92
CA GLY A 44 -6.15 10.00 -0.37
C GLY A 44 -6.79 9.08 -1.41
N GLY A 45 -6.77 7.76 -1.21
CA GLY A 45 -7.16 6.75 -2.21
C GLY A 45 -8.66 6.55 -2.47
N SER A 46 -9.52 7.56 -2.25
CA SER A 46 -10.96 7.48 -2.59
C SER A 46 -11.50 8.68 -3.38
N ALA A 47 -10.65 9.63 -3.78
CA ALA A 47 -11.07 10.76 -4.60
C ALA A 47 -11.26 10.42 -6.09
N ALA A 48 -10.67 9.32 -6.60
CA ALA A 48 -10.70 8.98 -8.02
C ALA A 48 -11.92 8.17 -8.49
N ARG A 49 -12.98 8.01 -7.67
CA ARG A 49 -14.23 7.34 -8.09
C ARG A 49 -15.52 8.11 -7.77
N GLY A 50 -15.41 9.42 -7.51
CA GLY A 50 -16.56 10.32 -7.57
C GLY A 50 -16.80 10.77 -9.00
N GLY A 51 -17.51 9.99 -9.80
CA GLY A 51 -18.12 10.51 -11.04
C GLY A 51 -19.03 11.70 -10.72
N PRO A 52 -19.31 12.60 -11.68
CA PRO A 52 -20.11 13.79 -11.42
C PRO A 52 -21.48 13.37 -10.87
N HIS A 53 -21.79 13.80 -9.65
CA HIS A 53 -23.16 13.77 -9.14
C HIS A 53 -23.90 14.93 -9.85
N PHE A 54 -24.84 14.57 -10.70
CA PHE A 54 -25.83 15.50 -11.27
C PHE A 54 -26.83 15.94 -10.20
#